data_AF-A0A259ACQ2-F1
#
_entry.id   AF-A0A259ACQ2-F1
#
_cell.length_a   1.000
_cell.length_b   1.000
_cell.length_c   1.000
_cell.angle_alpha   90.00
_cell.angle_beta   90.00
_cell.angle_gamma   90.00
#
_symmetry.space_group_name_H-M   'P 1'
#
loop_
_entity.id
_entity.type
_entity.pdbx_description
1 polymer ?
#
loop_
_entity_poly.entity_id
_entity_poly.type
_entity_poly.pdbx_seq_one_letter_code
_entity_poly.pdbx_strand_id
1 'polypeptide(L)'
;MTGRKKKVPISVYLDPDVMAKLSDYAARREQSLSLIAEAAIASFLSPDDAERREAVVAKRLDQIDRRLNRMERDVGISVETMAVFIRFWLSTTPALPEPAAQAARAMVGKRYEAFITALGRRLAQGPKLRQEIVEDVGESPAGETSNG
;
A
#
# COMPACT_ATOMS: atom_id res chain seq x y z
N MET A 1 -4.56 2.10 56.93
CA MET A 1 -4.25 3.53 56.72
C MET A 1 -2.89 3.61 56.02
N THR A 2 -2.87 3.68 54.69
CA THR A 2 -1.63 3.71 53.91
C THR A 2 -1.05 5.11 53.93
N GLY A 3 0.07 5.29 54.64
CA GLY A 3 0.76 6.58 54.71
C GLY A 3 1.16 7.08 53.32
N ARG A 4 0.74 8.29 52.97
CA ARG A 4 1.14 8.99 51.74
C ARG A 4 2.67 9.09 51.72
N LYS A 5 3.34 8.31 50.87
CA LYS A 5 4.80 8.44 50.67
C LYS A 5 5.10 9.90 50.29
N LYS A 6 5.96 10.56 51.05
CA LYS A 6 6.37 11.95 50.77
C LYS A 6 7.17 11.96 49.47
N LYS A 7 6.71 12.74 48.48
CA LYS A 7 7.45 12.99 47.24
C LYS A 7 8.64 13.92 47.53
N VAL A 8 9.75 13.72 46.83
CA VAL A 8 10.95 14.56 46.97
C VAL A 8 10.81 15.77 46.02
N PRO A 9 10.89 17.02 46.52
CA PRO A 9 10.83 18.19 45.66
C PRO A 9 12.10 18.31 44.81
N ILE A 10 11.94 18.69 43.55
CA ILE A 10 13.04 18.99 42.63
C ILE A 10 12.87 20.42 42.09
N SER A 11 13.98 21.15 41.95
CA SER A 11 14.01 22.46 41.30
C SER A 11 14.82 22.32 40.02
N VAL A 12 14.18 22.54 38.87
CA VAL A 12 14.79 22.39 37.55
C VAL A 12 14.37 23.56 36.68
N TYR A 13 15.29 24.07 35.88
CA TYR A 13 14.98 25.10 34.88
C TYR A 13 14.49 24.42 33.61
N LEU A 14 13.37 24.89 33.07
CA LEU A 14 12.85 24.48 31.77
C LEU A 14 12.93 25.67 30.82
N ASP A 15 13.23 25.36 29.56
CA ASP A 15 13.07 26.33 28.48
C ASP A 15 11.62 26.88 28.47
N PRO A 16 11.41 28.19 28.24
CA PRO A 16 10.07 28.78 28.27
C PRO A 16 9.05 28.08 27.35
N ASP A 17 9.49 27.63 26.17
CA ASP A 17 8.61 26.95 25.22
C ASP A 17 8.20 25.56 25.73
N VAL A 18 9.10 24.89 26.45
CA VAL A 18 8.82 23.59 27.08
C VAL A 18 7.85 23.76 28.24
N MET A 19 8.03 24.79 29.06
CA MET A 19 7.10 25.10 30.16
C MET A 19 5.70 25.44 29.65
N ALA A 20 5.60 26.20 28.56
CA ALA A 20 4.32 26.50 27.90
C ALA A 20 3.62 25.21 27.42
N LYS A 21 4.34 24.34 26.70
CA LYS A 21 3.80 23.04 26.24
C LYS A 21 3.36 22.14 27.39
N LEU A 22 4.13 22.08 28.48
CA LEU A 22 3.78 21.29 29.67
C LEU A 22 2.51 21.83 30.34
N SER A 23 2.40 23.16 30.44
CA SER A 23 1.24 23.84 31.03
C SER A 23 -0.03 23.62 30.21
N ASP A 24 0.05 23.76 28.88
CA ASP A 24 -1.04 23.46 27.96
C ASP A 24 -1.48 22.00 28.05
N TYR A 25 -0.52 21.07 28.10
CA TYR A 25 -0.82 19.64 28.20
C TYR A 25 -1.52 19.29 29.52
N ALA A 26 -1.08 19.89 30.64
CA ALA A 26 -1.67 19.71 31.95
C ALA A 26 -3.08 20.31 32.03
N ALA A 27 -3.26 21.52 31.50
CA ALA A 27 -4.56 22.22 31.45
C ALA A 27 -5.59 21.43 30.64
N ARG A 28 -5.22 20.90 29.46
CA ARG A 28 -6.11 20.08 28.63
C ARG A 28 -6.58 18.78 29.29
N ARG A 29 -5.87 18.32 30.33
CA ARG A 29 -6.18 17.09 31.08
C ARG A 29 -6.71 17.35 32.48
N GLU A 30 -6.88 18.62 32.86
CA GLU A 30 -7.28 19.03 34.22
C GLU A 30 -6.39 18.39 35.31
N GLN A 31 -5.08 18.26 35.02
CA GLN A 31 -4.09 17.63 35.89
C GLN A 31 -3.04 18.63 36.34
N SER A 32 -2.42 18.39 37.51
CA SER A 32 -1.37 19.28 38.01
C SER A 32 -0.06 19.12 37.23
N LEU A 33 0.68 20.22 37.06
CA LEU A 33 2.00 20.24 36.42
C LEU A 33 2.95 19.19 37.01
N SER A 34 2.99 19.11 38.35
CA SER A 34 3.85 18.16 39.06
C SER A 34 3.49 16.70 38.76
N LEU A 35 2.19 16.39 38.58
CA LEU A 35 1.74 15.04 38.24
C LEU A 35 2.10 14.67 36.81
N ILE A 36 1.91 15.58 35.86
CA ILE A 36 2.32 15.37 34.47
C ILE A 36 3.85 15.21 34.38
N ALA A 37 4.60 16.09 35.05
CA ALA A 37 6.05 16.06 35.03
C ALA A 37 6.61 14.77 35.64
N GLU A 38 6.09 14.33 36.78
CA GLU A 38 6.48 13.06 37.40
C GLU A 38 6.17 11.87 36.48
N ALA A 39 4.97 11.83 35.89
CA ALA A 39 4.60 10.77 34.96
C ALA A 39 5.49 10.73 33.71
N ALA A 40 5.82 11.90 33.16
CA ALA A 40 6.72 12.01 32.01
C ALA A 40 8.14 11.54 32.36
N ILE A 41 8.68 11.94 33.51
CA ILE A 41 10.00 11.51 33.98
C ILE A 41 10.01 10.01 34.26
N ALA A 42 8.99 9.48 34.94
CA ALA A 42 8.87 8.06 35.23
C ALA A 42 8.77 7.21 33.95
N SER A 43 7.99 7.67 32.95
CA SER A 43 7.90 7.05 31.63
C SER A 43 9.25 7.09 30.90
N PHE A 44 9.94 8.24 30.91
CA PHE A 44 11.24 8.39 30.26
C PHE A 44 12.32 7.48 30.87
N LEU A 45 12.30 7.30 32.19
CA LEU A 45 13.28 6.46 32.90
C LEU A 45 12.88 4.97 32.96
N SER A 46 11.74 4.59 32.38
CA SER A 46 11.27 3.21 32.40
C SER A 46 11.98 2.38 31.32
N PRO A 47 12.69 1.29 31.67
CA PRO A 47 13.31 0.39 30.69
C PRO A 47 12.28 -0.24 29.73
N ASP A 48 11.05 -0.45 30.19
CA ASP A 48 9.94 -1.00 29.40
C ASP A 48 9.50 -0.08 28.24
N ASP A 49 9.71 1.23 28.32
CA ASP A 49 9.10 2.17 27.36
C ASP A 49 9.81 2.14 26.00
N ALA A 50 11.14 2.01 25.99
CA ALA A 50 11.91 1.82 24.77
C ALA A 50 11.58 0.47 24.14
N GLU A 51 11.61 -0.61 24.94
CA GLU A 51 11.37 -1.97 24.48
C GLU A 51 9.93 -2.16 23.94
N ARG A 52 8.92 -1.56 24.60
CA ARG A 52 7.53 -1.59 24.09
C ARG A 52 7.37 -0.84 22.78
N ARG A 53 8.01 0.32 22.63
CA ARG A 53 7.94 1.11 21.38
C ARG A 53 8.60 0.34 20.25
N GLU A 54 9.76 -0.24 20.49
CA GLU A 54 10.48 -1.09 19.53
C GLU A 54 9.66 -2.33 19.16
N ALA A 55 9.06 -3.01 20.13
CA ALA A 55 8.20 -4.19 19.89
C ALA A 55 6.97 -3.87 19.04
N VAL A 56 6.34 -2.70 19.23
CA VAL A 56 5.21 -2.26 18.40
C VAL A 56 5.66 -2.00 16.96
N VAL A 57 6.82 -1.38 16.77
CA VAL A 57 7.39 -1.14 15.43
C VAL A 57 7.74 -2.46 14.76
N ALA A 58 8.44 -3.37 15.45
CA ALA A 58 8.78 -4.70 14.95
C ALA A 58 7.52 -5.47 14.52
N LYS A 59 6.48 -5.49 15.36
CA LYS A 59 5.20 -6.14 15.03
C LYS A 59 4.52 -5.54 13.80
N ARG A 60 4.60 -4.22 13.60
CA ARG A 60 4.08 -3.56 12.40
C ARG A 60 4.88 -3.94 11.16
N LEU A 61 6.21 -4.00 11.27
CA LEU A 61 7.08 -4.45 10.17
C LEU A 61 6.78 -5.89 9.78
N ASP A 62 6.65 -6.80 10.75
CA ASP A 62 6.27 -8.20 10.50
C ASP A 62 4.91 -8.30 9.79
N GLN A 63 3.95 -7.45 10.16
CA GLN A 63 2.65 -7.42 9.52
C GLN A 63 2.73 -6.93 8.07
N ILE A 64 3.57 -5.94 7.80
CA ILE A 64 3.84 -5.43 6.44
C ILE A 64 4.49 -6.53 5.61
N ASP A 65 5.51 -7.19 6.14
CA ASP A 65 6.23 -8.26 5.44
C ASP A 65 5.30 -9.41 5.05
N ARG A 66 4.44 -9.86 5.97
CA ARG A 66 3.40 -10.87 5.67
C ARG A 66 2.41 -10.42 4.60
N ARG A 67 2.09 -9.12 4.53
CA ARG A 67 1.20 -8.57 3.50
C ARG A 67 1.92 -8.51 2.15
N LEU A 68 3.21 -8.15 2.13
CA LEU A 68 4.03 -8.15 0.93
C LEU A 68 4.19 -9.56 0.37
N ASN A 69 4.53 -10.55 1.20
CA ASN A 69 4.67 -11.94 0.75
C ASN A 69 3.37 -12.50 0.15
N ARG A 70 2.21 -12.15 0.73
CA ARG A 70 0.91 -12.51 0.13
C ARG A 70 0.67 -11.79 -1.20
N MET A 71 0.98 -10.50 -1.26
CA MET A 71 0.81 -9.71 -2.48
C MET A 71 1.71 -10.22 -3.60
N GLU A 72 2.96 -10.59 -3.30
CA GLU A 72 3.88 -11.20 -4.27
C GLU A 72 3.32 -12.52 -4.80
N ARG A 73 2.82 -13.39 -3.92
CA ARG A 73 2.15 -14.63 -4.33
C ARG A 73 0.95 -14.36 -5.24
N ASP A 74 0.06 -13.44 -4.86
CA ASP A 74 -1.14 -13.13 -5.62
C ASP A 74 -0.82 -12.50 -6.99
N VAL A 75 0.23 -11.67 -7.06
CA VAL A 75 0.77 -11.14 -8.32
C VAL A 75 1.35 -12.26 -9.17
N GLY A 76 2.12 -13.19 -8.59
CA GLY A 76 2.64 -14.36 -9.29
C GLY A 76 1.52 -15.19 -9.92
N ILE A 77 0.48 -15.53 -9.14
CA ILE A 77 -0.71 -16.24 -9.62
C ILE A 77 -1.38 -15.48 -10.76
N SER A 78 -1.50 -14.16 -10.66
CA SER A 78 -2.12 -13.31 -11.68
C SER A 78 -1.32 -13.33 -12.99
N VAL A 79 0.02 -13.27 -12.91
CA VAL A 79 0.92 -13.34 -14.08
C VAL A 79 0.84 -14.71 -14.74
N GLU A 80 0.87 -15.80 -13.95
CA GLU A 80 0.74 -17.17 -14.47
C GLU A 80 -0.62 -17.38 -15.16
N THR A 81 -1.70 -16.93 -14.52
CA THR A 81 -3.06 -17.02 -15.07
C THR A 81 -3.16 -16.26 -16.39
N MET A 82 -2.62 -15.05 -16.46
CA MET A 82 -2.61 -14.23 -17.67
C MET A 82 -1.81 -14.90 -18.80
N ALA A 83 -0.64 -15.47 -18.49
CA ALA A 83 0.18 -16.17 -19.46
C ALA A 83 -0.55 -17.39 -20.05
N VAL A 84 -1.21 -18.18 -19.20
CA VAL A 84 -2.03 -19.32 -19.63
C VAL A 84 -3.21 -18.85 -20.48
N PHE A 85 -3.91 -17.80 -20.05
CA PHE A 85 -5.05 -17.23 -20.78
C PHE A 85 -4.64 -16.74 -22.18
N ILE A 86 -3.56 -15.97 -22.30
CA ILE A 86 -3.07 -15.46 -23.59
C ILE A 86 -2.73 -16.62 -24.52
N ARG A 87 -2.03 -17.65 -24.00
CA ARG A 87 -1.66 -18.82 -24.80
C ARG A 87 -2.89 -19.61 -25.27
N PHE A 88 -3.86 -19.80 -24.40
CA PHE A 88 -5.14 -20.43 -24.72
C PHE A 88 -5.93 -19.62 -25.77
N TRP A 89 -6.01 -18.31 -25.59
CA TRP A 89 -6.72 -17.43 -26.51
C TRP A 89 -6.09 -17.43 -27.91
N LEU A 90 -4.75 -17.35 -27.99
CA LEU A 90 -4.02 -17.40 -29.26
C LEU A 90 -4.08 -18.77 -29.96
N SER A 91 -4.25 -19.86 -29.21
CA SER A 91 -4.36 -21.21 -29.77
C SER A 91 -5.79 -21.59 -30.17
N THR A 92 -6.79 -20.82 -29.73
CA THR A 92 -8.19 -21.04 -30.08
C THR A 92 -8.38 -20.81 -31.58
N THR A 93 -8.39 -21.89 -32.34
CA THR A 93 -8.60 -21.90 -33.79
C THR A 93 -9.98 -22.49 -34.07
N PRO A 94 -10.83 -21.87 -34.90
CA PRO A 94 -12.05 -22.52 -35.38
C PRO A 94 -11.71 -23.88 -36.00
N ALA A 95 -12.65 -24.84 -35.97
CA ALA A 95 -12.43 -26.12 -36.64
C ALA A 95 -12.19 -25.87 -38.14
N LEU A 96 -10.98 -26.15 -38.60
CA LEU A 96 -10.52 -25.96 -39.97
C LEU A 96 -10.19 -27.31 -40.60
N PRO A 97 -10.33 -27.49 -41.93
CA PRO A 97 -9.81 -28.66 -42.64
C PRO A 97 -8.31 -28.86 -42.40
N GLU A 98 -7.83 -30.11 -42.39
CA GLU A 98 -6.49 -30.50 -41.91
C GLU A 98 -5.31 -29.66 -42.44
N PRO A 99 -5.25 -29.26 -43.73
CA PRO A 99 -4.18 -28.41 -44.24
C PRO A 99 -4.20 -26.99 -43.64
N ALA A 100 -5.40 -26.44 -43.44
CA ALA A 100 -5.60 -25.11 -42.85
C ALA A 100 -5.41 -25.14 -41.32
N ALA A 101 -5.76 -26.24 -40.65
CA ALA A 101 -5.51 -26.43 -39.22
C ALA A 101 -4.02 -26.50 -38.90
N GLN A 102 -3.22 -27.19 -39.73
CA GLN A 102 -1.77 -27.29 -39.53
C GLN A 102 -1.07 -25.94 -39.75
N ALA A 103 -1.49 -25.18 -40.76
CA ALA A 103 -1.01 -23.81 -40.98
C ALA A 103 -1.39 -22.88 -39.82
N ALA A 104 -2.61 -22.97 -39.29
CA ALA A 104 -3.07 -22.17 -38.15
C ALA A 104 -2.29 -22.48 -36.86
N ARG A 105 -2.03 -23.76 -36.57
CA ARG A 105 -1.18 -24.17 -35.42
C ARG A 105 0.24 -23.61 -35.53
N ALA A 106 0.83 -23.61 -36.73
CA ALA A 106 2.16 -23.04 -36.97
C ALA A 106 2.20 -21.50 -36.77
N MET A 107 1.07 -20.81 -36.91
CA MET A 107 0.97 -19.36 -36.69
C MET A 107 0.85 -18.95 -35.22
N VAL A 108 0.47 -19.86 -34.31
CA VAL A 108 0.31 -19.55 -32.87
C VAL A 108 1.61 -19.03 -32.26
N GLY A 109 2.74 -19.67 -32.57
CA GLY A 109 4.06 -19.24 -32.08
C GLY A 109 4.41 -17.83 -32.53
N LYS A 110 4.22 -17.54 -33.82
CA LYS A 110 4.48 -16.20 -34.39
C LYS A 110 3.60 -15.11 -33.77
N ARG A 111 2.31 -15.42 -33.52
CA ARG A 111 1.39 -14.49 -32.86
C ARG A 111 1.80 -14.22 -31.41
N TYR A 112 2.27 -15.24 -30.69
CA TYR A 112 2.77 -15.08 -29.33
C TYR A 112 4.03 -14.21 -29.27
N GLU A 113 5.02 -14.45 -30.14
CA GLU A 113 6.23 -13.62 -30.23
C GLU A 113 5.92 -12.15 -30.57
N ALA A 114 4.98 -11.93 -31.50
CA ALA A 114 4.52 -10.59 -31.85
C ALA A 114 3.83 -9.89 -30.66
N PHE A 115 3.01 -10.62 -29.89
CA PHE A 115 2.38 -10.11 -28.68
C PHE A 115 3.43 -9.69 -27.63
N ILE A 116 4.41 -10.55 -27.34
CA ILE A 116 5.48 -10.25 -26.36
C ILE A 116 6.28 -9.02 -26.79
N THR A 117 6.59 -8.91 -28.09
CA THR A 117 7.30 -7.75 -28.64
C THR A 117 6.50 -6.45 -28.50
N ALA A 118 5.21 -6.49 -28.81
CA ALA A 118 4.31 -5.35 -28.67
C ALA A 118 4.16 -4.92 -27.18
N LEU A 119 4.01 -5.89 -26.28
CA LEU A 119 3.94 -5.65 -24.84
C LEU A 119 5.24 -5.01 -24.32
N GLY A 120 6.40 -5.55 -24.71
CA GLY A 120 7.70 -5.00 -24.33
C GLY A 120 7.90 -3.56 -24.80
N ARG A 121 7.54 -3.25 -26.06
CA ARG A 121 7.58 -1.87 -26.58
C ARG A 121 6.70 -0.94 -25.77
N ARG A 122 5.47 -1.37 -25.46
CA ARG A 122 4.52 -0.57 -24.68
C ARG A 122 5.01 -0.29 -23.26
N LEU A 123 5.59 -1.28 -22.59
CA LEU A 123 6.15 -1.09 -21.25
C LEU A 123 7.36 -0.13 -21.24
N ALA A 124 8.14 -0.11 -22.32
CA ALA A 124 9.31 0.77 -22.45
C ALA A 124 8.96 2.21 -22.87
N GLN A 125 7.88 2.41 -23.63
CA GLN A 125 7.63 3.67 -24.36
C GLN A 125 6.23 4.26 -24.18
N GLY A 126 5.26 3.53 -23.59
CA GLY A 126 3.86 3.93 -23.55
C GLY A 126 3.38 4.47 -22.20
N PRO A 127 2.28 5.25 -22.17
CA PRO A 127 1.58 5.59 -20.93
C PRO A 127 1.12 4.31 -20.23
N LYS A 128 0.99 4.35 -18.90
CA LYS A 128 0.51 3.18 -18.15
C LYS A 128 -0.91 2.87 -18.61
N LEU A 129 -1.27 1.60 -18.81
CA LEU A 129 -2.64 1.18 -19.23
C LEU A 129 -3.77 1.86 -18.45
N ARG A 130 -3.56 2.19 -17.18
CA ARG A 130 -4.51 2.93 -16.34
C ARG A 130 -4.83 4.35 -16.82
N GLN A 131 -3.92 4.99 -17.57
CA GLN A 131 -4.12 6.33 -18.13
C GLN A 131 -5.02 6.28 -19.37
N GLU A 132 -4.93 5.25 -20.19
CA GLU A 132 -5.77 5.07 -21.39
C GLU A 132 -7.23 4.71 -21.03
N ILE A 133 -7.45 3.92 -19.97
CA ILE A 133 -8.81 3.51 -19.55
C ILE A 133 -9.65 4.70 -19.05
N VAL A 134 -9.01 5.76 -18.54
CA VAL A 134 -9.72 6.96 -18.07
C VAL A 134 -10.23 7.81 -19.24
N GLU A 135 -9.56 7.75 -20.40
CA GLU A 135 -9.96 8.53 -21.58
C GLU A 135 -11.20 7.95 -22.27
N ASP A 136 -11.40 6.62 -22.23
CA ASP A 136 -12.50 5.94 -22.93
C ASP A 136 -13.88 6.07 -22.25
N VAL A 137 -13.94 6.66 -21.04
CA VAL A 137 -15.21 6.88 -20.29
C VAL A 137 -15.81 8.27 -20.57
N GLY A 138 -15.11 9.13 -21.33
CA GLY A 138 -15.47 10.54 -21.55
C GLY A 138 -16.35 10.86 -22.76
N GLU A 139 -16.49 9.97 -23.74
CA GLU A 139 -17.24 10.24 -24.97
C GLU A 139 -18.55 9.42 -25.02
N SER A 140 -19.57 9.90 -24.31
CA SER A 140 -20.97 9.64 -24.69
C SER A 140 -21.38 10.70 -25.72
N PRO A 141 -21.81 10.34 -26.94
CA PRO A 141 -22.28 11.31 -27.91
C PRO A 141 -23.62 11.88 -27.41
N ALA A 142 -23.59 13.11 -26.93
CA ALA A 142 -24.77 13.88 -26.60
C ALA A 142 -25.55 14.22 -27.88
N GLY A 143 -26.68 13.54 -28.05
CA GLY A 143 -27.93 14.05 -28.63
C GLY A 143 -27.85 14.83 -29.95
N GLU A 144 -28.06 14.13 -31.06
CA GLU A 144 -28.72 14.73 -32.22
C GLU A 144 -30.16 15.09 -31.83
N THR A 145 -30.38 16.37 -31.54
CA THR A 145 -31.72 16.95 -31.45
C THR A 145 -32.17 17.37 -32.84
N SER A 146 -33.22 16.68 -33.31
CA SER A 146 -34.38 17.20 -34.06
C SER A 146 -34.10 18.17 -35.22
N ASN A 147 -34.31 17.67 -36.44
CA ASN A 147 -34.96 18.45 -37.49
C ASN A 147 -35.90 17.54 -38.29
N GLY A 148 -37.20 17.81 -38.17
CA GLY A 148 -38.30 17.05 -38.77
C GLY A 148 -39.63 17.46 -38.18
#